data_AF-A0A6P8SNC6-F1
#
_entry.id   AF-A0A6P8SNC6-F1
#
_cell.length_a   1.000
_cell.length_b   1.000
_cell.length_c   1.000
_cell.angle_alpha   90.00
_cell.angle_beta   90.00
_cell.angle_gamma   90.00
#
_symmetry.space_group_name_H-M   'P 1'
#
loop_
_entity.id
_entity.type
_entity.pdbx_description
1 polymer ?
#
loop_
_entity_poly.entity_id
_entity_poly.type
_entity_poly.pdbx_seq_one_letter_code
_entity_poly.pdbx_strand_id
1 'polypeptide(L)'
;MSSQICQNFHQESEAGVNRLVNLLLQASYAYLSQGYYFDRDDVALARFSKFFLEQSKEKHELSARFLKFQNKRGGRVVLQDVKKPESDEWGNGTQAMEYALKMEKTINQALLDLHKTATDHADPHLCDFLESCFLEEEVKLIKRLGDHLTNLKRLKAAEVGMGEYLFDKLTLDEADS
;
A
#
# COMPACT_ATOMS: atom_id res chain seq x y z
N MET A 1 9.36 -24.70 -20.30
CA MET A 1 8.95 -24.26 -21.66
C MET A 1 8.58 -22.80 -21.58
N SER A 2 9.07 -21.96 -22.48
CA SER A 2 8.65 -20.56 -22.55
C SER A 2 7.18 -20.49 -22.96
N SER A 3 6.43 -19.54 -22.39
CA SER A 3 5.03 -19.32 -22.76
C SER A 3 4.94 -18.84 -24.20
N GLN A 4 3.93 -19.30 -24.96
CA GLN A 4 3.74 -18.92 -26.37
C GLN A 4 3.51 -17.41 -26.58
N ILE A 5 3.07 -16.70 -25.54
CA ILE A 5 2.80 -15.26 -25.56
C ILE A 5 3.95 -14.42 -24.96
N CYS A 6 4.98 -15.05 -24.39
CA CYS A 6 6.05 -14.33 -23.73
C CYS A 6 6.95 -13.64 -24.76
N GLN A 7 6.97 -12.31 -24.71
CA GLN A 7 7.80 -11.47 -25.57
C GLN A 7 8.39 -10.31 -24.74
N ASN A 8 9.71 -10.19 -24.80
CA ASN A 8 10.47 -9.14 -24.11
C ASN A 8 10.15 -9.00 -22.61
N PHE A 9 9.95 -10.14 -21.92
CA PHE A 9 9.65 -10.17 -20.50
C PHE A 9 10.71 -11.01 -19.77
N HIS A 10 11.67 -10.32 -19.16
CA HIS A 10 12.83 -10.95 -18.53
C HIS A 10 12.45 -11.67 -17.22
N GLN A 11 13.17 -12.74 -16.88
CA GLN A 11 12.88 -13.55 -15.68
C GLN A 11 13.03 -12.74 -14.38
N GLU A 12 13.93 -11.76 -14.35
CA GLU A 12 14.07 -10.86 -13.19
C GLU A 12 12.86 -9.93 -13.02
N SER A 13 12.30 -9.46 -14.14
CA SER A 13 11.07 -8.67 -14.15
C SER A 13 9.88 -9.52 -13.69
N GLU A 14 9.78 -10.76 -14.18
CA GLU A 14 8.78 -11.74 -13.73
C GLU A 14 8.86 -12.00 -12.22
N ALA A 15 10.06 -12.24 -11.70
CA ALA A 15 10.30 -12.44 -10.28
C ALA A 15 10.02 -11.15 -9.47
N GLY A 16 10.35 -9.99 -10.02
CA GLY A 16 10.03 -8.68 -9.44
C GLY A 16 8.54 -8.44 -9.27
N VAL A 17 7.74 -8.78 -10.29
CA VAL A 17 6.26 -8.72 -10.23
C VAL A 17 5.73 -9.65 -9.14
N ASN A 18 6.20 -10.90 -9.06
CA ASN A 18 5.78 -11.84 -8.00
C ASN A 18 6.10 -11.32 -6.59
N ARG A 19 7.29 -10.71 -6.40
CA ARG A 19 7.69 -10.09 -5.13
C ARG A 19 6.77 -8.91 -4.75
N LEU A 20 6.45 -8.03 -5.70
CA LEU A 20 5.55 -6.90 -5.48
C LEU A 20 4.12 -7.34 -5.14
N VAL A 21 3.62 -8.40 -5.78
CA VAL A 21 2.32 -8.99 -5.42
C VAL A 21 2.29 -9.38 -3.95
N ASN A 22 3.31 -10.11 -3.47
CA ASN A 22 3.35 -10.51 -2.06
C ASN A 22 3.48 -9.31 -1.12
N LEU A 23 4.28 -8.29 -1.49
CA LEU A 23 4.41 -7.06 -0.71
C LEU A 23 3.09 -6.29 -0.60
N LEU A 24 2.32 -6.18 -1.68
CA LEU A 24 1.01 -5.54 -1.69
C LEU A 24 -0.02 -6.32 -0.87
N LEU A 25 0.02 -7.66 -0.91
CA LEU A 25 -0.82 -8.50 -0.06
C LEU A 25 -0.48 -8.35 1.43
N GLN A 26 0.81 -8.25 1.78
CA GLN A 26 1.24 -7.95 3.15
C GLN A 26 0.76 -6.56 3.60
N ALA A 27 0.87 -5.55 2.74
CA ALA A 27 0.37 -4.21 3.04
C ALA A 27 -1.15 -4.18 3.21
N SER A 28 -1.89 -4.88 2.34
CA SER A 28 -3.34 -5.06 2.46
C SER A 28 -3.71 -5.70 3.80
N TYR A 29 -2.95 -6.69 4.25
CA TYR A 29 -3.21 -7.37 5.51
C TYR A 29 -2.85 -6.51 6.74
N ALA A 30 -1.79 -5.71 6.66
CA ALA A 30 -1.45 -4.74 7.69
C ALA A 30 -2.51 -3.65 7.85
N TYR A 31 -3.00 -3.10 6.73
CA TYR A 31 -4.12 -2.15 6.76
C TYR A 31 -5.41 -2.75 7.28
N LEU A 32 -5.68 -4.03 6.98
CA LEU A 32 -6.84 -4.74 7.54
C LEU A 32 -6.74 -4.80 9.06
N SER A 33 -5.57 -5.15 9.59
CA SER A 33 -5.31 -5.19 11.04
C SER A 33 -5.49 -3.81 11.67
N GLN A 34 -4.96 -2.75 11.05
CA GLN A 34 -5.14 -1.37 11.53
C GLN A 34 -6.61 -0.97 11.53
N GLY A 35 -7.35 -1.26 10.45
CA GLY A 35 -8.77 -0.95 10.34
C GLY A 35 -9.59 -1.53 11.50
N TYR A 36 -9.44 -2.83 11.75
CA TYR A 36 -10.17 -3.48 12.85
C TYR A 36 -9.66 -3.10 14.24
N TYR A 37 -8.43 -2.63 14.39
CA TYR A 37 -7.96 -2.07 15.65
C TYR A 37 -8.72 -0.79 16.01
N PHE A 38 -8.90 0.14 15.06
CA PHE A 38 -9.64 1.38 15.31
C PHE A 38 -11.15 1.19 15.45
N ASP A 39 -11.68 0.02 15.07
CA ASP A 39 -13.09 -0.38 15.21
C ASP A 39 -13.43 -0.94 16.61
N ARG A 40 -12.42 -1.26 17.43
CA ARG A 40 -12.64 -1.78 18.79
C ARG A 40 -13.37 -0.76 19.66
N ASP A 41 -14.13 -1.24 20.64
CA ASP A 41 -14.87 -0.41 21.58
C ASP A 41 -13.97 0.45 22.49
N ASP A 42 -12.76 -0.02 22.77
CA ASP A 42 -11.75 0.68 23.58
C ASP A 42 -10.87 1.66 22.78
N VAL A 43 -11.06 1.77 21.46
CA VAL A 43 -10.40 2.75 20.58
C VAL A 43 -11.42 3.69 19.91
N ALA A 44 -12.46 3.12 19.30
CA ALA A 44 -13.67 3.79 18.80
C ALA A 44 -13.45 4.98 17.84
N LEU A 45 -12.51 4.87 16.90
CA LEU A 45 -12.23 5.88 15.87
C LEU A 45 -12.70 5.39 14.50
N ALA A 46 -14.02 5.50 14.27
CA ALA A 46 -14.69 4.90 13.12
C ALA A 46 -14.14 5.34 11.75
N ARG A 47 -13.64 6.58 11.61
CA ARG A 47 -13.14 7.06 10.31
C ARG A 47 -11.68 6.70 10.07
N PHE A 48 -10.89 6.54 11.13
CA PHE A 48 -9.61 5.83 11.03
C PHE A 48 -9.81 4.38 10.57
N SER A 49 -10.77 3.67 11.19
CA SER A 49 -11.15 2.32 10.77
C SER A 49 -11.51 2.28 9.29
N LYS A 50 -12.45 3.13 8.85
CA LYS A 50 -12.86 3.24 7.44
C LYS A 50 -11.68 3.52 6.51
N PHE A 51 -10.85 4.51 6.83
CA PHE A 51 -9.69 4.88 6.01
C PHE A 51 -8.76 3.69 5.80
N PHE A 52 -8.36 2.98 6.86
CA PHE A 52 -7.45 1.84 6.72
C PHE A 52 -8.11 0.64 6.03
N LEU A 53 -9.41 0.41 6.22
CA LEU A 53 -10.14 -0.63 5.49
C LEU A 53 -10.24 -0.33 3.99
N GLU A 54 -10.37 0.94 3.61
CA GLU A 54 -10.30 1.36 2.19
C GLU A 54 -8.91 1.11 1.62
N GLN A 55 -7.86 1.52 2.34
CA GLN A 55 -6.48 1.25 1.92
C GLN A 55 -6.17 -0.25 1.79
N SER A 56 -6.72 -1.08 2.68
CA SER A 56 -6.60 -2.54 2.57
C SER A 56 -7.20 -3.08 1.27
N LYS A 57 -8.39 -2.59 0.88
CA LYS A 57 -9.05 -2.94 -0.39
C LYS A 57 -8.25 -2.46 -1.60
N GLU A 58 -7.80 -1.21 -1.60
CA GLU A 58 -6.98 -0.65 -2.68
C GLU A 58 -5.71 -1.48 -2.90
N LYS A 59 -4.93 -1.78 -1.85
CA LYS A 59 -3.73 -2.62 -1.99
C LYS A 59 -4.04 -4.03 -2.49
N HIS A 60 -5.17 -4.60 -2.10
CA HIS A 60 -5.62 -5.89 -2.62
C HIS A 60 -5.91 -5.83 -4.12
N GLU A 61 -6.61 -4.79 -4.58
CA GLU A 61 -6.90 -4.57 -6.00
C GLU A 61 -5.63 -4.33 -6.83
N LEU A 62 -4.67 -3.55 -6.29
CA LEU A 62 -3.36 -3.35 -6.91
C LEU A 62 -2.61 -4.68 -7.08
N SER A 63 -2.64 -5.57 -6.08
CA SER A 63 -2.04 -6.91 -6.19
C SER A 63 -2.69 -7.72 -7.32
N ALA A 64 -4.01 -7.64 -7.47
CA ALA A 64 -4.75 -8.32 -8.53
C ALA A 64 -4.42 -7.75 -9.92
N ARG A 65 -4.14 -6.45 -10.05
CA ARG A 65 -3.67 -5.83 -11.30
C ARG A 65 -2.31 -6.39 -11.70
N PHE A 66 -1.36 -6.53 -10.78
CA PHE A 66 -0.07 -7.17 -11.06
C PHE A 66 -0.21 -8.65 -11.45
N LEU A 67 -1.08 -9.41 -10.78
CA LEU A 67 -1.36 -10.80 -11.16
C LEU A 67 -1.91 -10.93 -12.58
N LYS A 68 -2.84 -10.05 -12.96
CA LYS A 68 -3.36 -9.98 -14.34
C LYS A 68 -2.25 -9.60 -15.33
N PHE A 69 -1.40 -8.63 -14.99
CA PHE A 69 -0.26 -8.23 -15.81
C PHE A 69 0.74 -9.38 -16.02
N GLN A 70 1.07 -10.12 -14.96
CA GLN A 70 1.96 -11.28 -15.01
C GLN A 70 1.48 -12.31 -16.04
N ASN A 71 0.20 -12.65 -15.99
CA ASN A 71 -0.42 -13.57 -16.96
C ASN A 71 -0.47 -12.96 -18.36
N LYS A 72 -0.76 -11.66 -18.50
CA LYS A 72 -0.79 -10.95 -19.80
C LYS A 72 0.56 -11.01 -20.52
N ARG A 73 1.67 -10.94 -19.79
CA ARG A 73 3.04 -11.03 -20.33
C ARG A 73 3.55 -12.46 -20.51
N GLY A 74 2.74 -13.46 -20.16
CA GLY A 74 3.12 -14.86 -20.27
C GLY A 74 4.00 -15.39 -19.13
N GLY A 75 4.17 -14.62 -18.06
CA GLY A 75 4.83 -15.05 -16.83
C GLY A 75 4.02 -16.07 -16.03
N ARG A 76 4.56 -16.50 -14.90
CA ARG A 76 3.96 -17.44 -13.97
C ARG A 76 3.84 -16.81 -12.60
N VAL A 77 2.62 -16.85 -12.08
CA VAL A 77 2.32 -16.44 -10.72
C VAL A 77 2.88 -17.48 -9.76
N VAL A 78 3.75 -17.03 -8.86
CA VAL A 78 4.27 -17.84 -7.76
C VAL A 78 3.91 -17.13 -6.46
N LEU A 79 2.79 -17.52 -5.85
CA LEU A 79 2.35 -16.97 -4.58
C LEU A 79 3.25 -17.46 -3.45
N GLN A 80 3.41 -16.63 -2.43
CA GLN A 80 4.18 -16.89 -1.22
C GLN A 80 3.32 -16.59 0.00
N ASP A 81 3.75 -17.07 1.17
CA ASP A 81 3.07 -16.80 2.43
C ASP A 81 2.91 -15.28 2.65
N VAL A 82 1.71 -14.89 3.07
CA VAL A 82 1.44 -13.51 3.51
C VAL A 82 1.73 -13.46 5.00
N LYS A 83 2.85 -12.85 5.37
CA LYS A 83 3.25 -12.72 6.77
C LYS A 83 2.23 -11.87 7.52
N LYS A 84 1.97 -12.25 8.77
CA LYS A 84 1.17 -11.42 9.67
C LYS A 84 1.88 -10.07 9.90
N PRO A 85 1.13 -8.99 10.21
CA PRO A 85 1.71 -7.70 10.57
C PRO A 85 2.65 -7.79 11.77
N GLU A 86 3.55 -6.82 11.91
CA GLU A 86 4.55 -6.80 12.99
C GLU A 86 3.94 -6.56 14.38
N SER A 87 2.75 -5.93 14.43
CA SER A 87 2.01 -5.67 15.65
C SER A 87 0.53 -5.99 15.48
N ASP A 88 -0.10 -6.44 16.57
CA ASP A 88 -1.56 -6.60 16.69
C ASP A 88 -2.19 -5.37 17.39
N GLU A 89 -1.37 -4.56 18.07
CA GLU A 89 -1.75 -3.31 18.75
C GLU A 89 -1.08 -2.12 18.05
N TRP A 90 -1.88 -1.15 17.58
CA TRP A 90 -1.37 -0.02 16.78
C TRP A 90 -1.27 1.29 17.55
N GLY A 91 -1.62 1.26 18.84
CA GLY A 91 -1.52 2.37 19.76
C GLY A 91 -2.46 3.51 19.38
N ASN A 92 -1.93 4.59 18.83
CA ASN A 92 -2.73 5.77 18.53
C ASN A 92 -2.72 6.11 17.02
N GLY A 93 -3.59 7.03 16.61
CA GLY A 93 -3.72 7.43 15.20
C GLY A 93 -2.39 7.92 14.60
N THR A 94 -1.55 8.57 15.40
CA THR A 94 -0.21 9.01 14.97
C THR A 94 0.70 7.83 14.67
N GLN A 95 0.79 6.85 15.57
CA GLN A 95 1.64 5.67 15.41
C GLN A 95 1.21 4.81 14.22
N ALA A 96 -0.11 4.61 14.06
CA ALA A 96 -0.65 3.86 12.91
C ALA A 96 -0.32 4.55 11.58
N MET A 97 -0.47 5.87 11.49
CA MET A 97 -0.13 6.65 10.29
C MET A 97 1.38 6.68 10.01
N GLU A 98 2.24 6.69 11.04
CA GLU A 98 3.70 6.60 10.87
C GLU A 98 4.12 5.24 10.30
N TYR A 99 3.50 4.16 10.80
CA TYR A 99 3.69 2.83 10.24
C TYR A 99 3.23 2.76 8.78
N ALA A 100 2.01 3.25 8.49
CA ALA A 100 1.48 3.29 7.14
C ALA A 100 2.42 4.05 6.18
N LEU A 101 2.89 5.23 6.57
CA LEU A 101 3.82 6.03 5.75
C LEU A 101 5.13 5.28 5.47
N LYS A 102 5.69 4.58 6.47
CA LYS A 102 6.91 3.78 6.28
C LYS A 102 6.66 2.61 5.32
N MET A 103 5.52 1.95 5.46
CA MET A 103 5.11 0.85 4.59
C MET A 103 4.94 1.30 3.14
N GLU A 104 4.26 2.43 2.89
CA GLU A 104 4.09 2.97 1.54
C GLU A 104 5.41 3.39 0.90
N LYS A 105 6.32 4.01 1.67
CA LYS A 105 7.68 4.30 1.16
C LYS A 105 8.43 3.03 0.78
N THR A 106 8.21 1.93 1.48
CA THR A 106 8.82 0.63 1.17
C THR A 106 8.24 0.04 -0.13
N ILE A 107 6.92 0.13 -0.31
CA ILE A 107 6.25 -0.28 -1.55
C ILE A 107 6.75 0.57 -2.73
N ASN A 108 6.80 1.90 -2.56
CA ASN A 108 7.28 2.79 -3.60
C ASN A 108 8.74 2.51 -3.98
N GLN A 109 9.61 2.22 -3.00
CA GLN A 109 10.99 1.81 -3.31
C GLN A 109 11.02 0.52 -4.12
N ALA A 110 10.20 -0.48 -3.78
CA ALA A 110 10.12 -1.73 -4.53
C ALA A 110 9.59 -1.52 -5.97
N LEU A 111 8.67 -0.56 -6.18
CA LEU A 111 8.21 -0.16 -7.51
C LEU A 111 9.32 0.50 -8.33
N LEU A 112 10.10 1.41 -7.72
CA LEU A 112 11.25 2.06 -8.36
C LEU A 112 12.34 1.04 -8.73
N ASP A 113 12.59 0.06 -7.85
CA ASP A 113 13.56 -1.01 -8.12
C ASP A 113 13.10 -1.92 -9.28
N LEU A 114 11.79 -2.22 -9.35
CA LEU A 114 11.22 -2.96 -10.48
C LEU A 114 11.26 -2.14 -11.77
N HIS A 115 10.97 -0.84 -11.71
CA HIS A 115 11.04 0.05 -12.86
C HIS A 115 12.46 0.15 -13.41
N LYS A 116 13.46 0.26 -12.53
CA LYS A 116 14.87 0.18 -12.91
C LYS A 116 15.19 -1.16 -13.58
N THR A 117 14.75 -2.28 -13.00
CA THR A 117 14.94 -3.61 -13.59
C THR A 117 14.31 -3.70 -14.99
N ALA A 118 13.10 -3.16 -15.17
CA ALA A 118 12.43 -3.09 -16.46
C ALA A 118 13.20 -2.25 -17.48
N THR A 119 13.76 -1.12 -17.03
CA THR A 119 14.58 -0.21 -17.85
C THR A 119 15.88 -0.89 -18.29
N ASP A 120 16.58 -1.55 -17.36
CA ASP A 120 17.83 -2.27 -17.60
C ASP A 120 17.65 -3.41 -18.63
N HIS A 121 16.47 -4.06 -18.61
CA HIS A 121 16.08 -5.10 -19.58
C HIS A 121 15.34 -4.57 -20.81
N ALA A 122 15.27 -3.25 -20.99
CA ALA A 122 14.59 -2.60 -22.11
C ALA A 122 13.13 -3.07 -22.32
N ASP A 123 12.35 -3.16 -21.24
CA ASP A 123 10.92 -3.49 -21.24
C ASP A 123 10.04 -2.22 -21.07
N PRO A 124 9.77 -1.47 -22.16
CA PRO A 124 9.03 -0.22 -22.08
C PRO A 124 7.57 -0.42 -21.65
N HIS A 125 6.96 -1.58 -21.92
CA HIS A 125 5.57 -1.85 -21.53
C HIS A 125 5.47 -2.10 -20.02
N LEU A 126 6.48 -2.71 -19.39
CA LEU A 126 6.53 -2.79 -17.93
C LEU A 126 6.79 -1.42 -17.30
N CYS A 127 7.70 -0.61 -17.86
CA CYS A 127 7.92 0.76 -17.38
C CYS A 127 6.62 1.59 -17.41
N ASP A 128 5.95 1.64 -18.56
CA ASP A 128 4.68 2.35 -18.73
C ASP A 128 3.59 1.85 -17.77
N PHE A 129 3.48 0.52 -17.59
CA PHE A 129 2.53 -0.05 -16.64
C PHE A 129 2.77 0.42 -15.21
N LEU A 130 4.04 0.50 -14.77
CA LEU A 130 4.40 0.97 -13.43
C LEU A 130 4.14 2.48 -13.27
N GLU A 131 4.52 3.28 -14.26
CA GLU A 131 4.32 4.73 -14.29
C GLU A 131 2.84 5.10 -14.27
N SER A 132 2.07 4.53 -15.20
CA SER A 132 0.67 4.90 -15.44
C SER A 132 -0.29 4.39 -14.36
N CYS A 133 0.01 3.25 -13.72
CA CYS A 133 -0.94 2.61 -12.81
C CYS A 133 -0.56 2.67 -11.32
N PHE A 134 0.69 3.00 -10.96
CA PHE A 134 1.16 2.85 -9.58
C PHE A 134 1.98 4.04 -9.07
N LEU A 135 3.01 4.49 -9.79
CA LEU A 135 3.97 5.48 -9.24
C LEU A 135 3.29 6.80 -8.84
N GLU A 136 2.36 7.30 -9.65
CA GLU A 136 1.61 8.53 -9.33
C GLU A 136 0.71 8.36 -8.10
N GLU A 137 0.00 7.22 -8.00
CA GLU A 137 -0.90 6.95 -6.89
C GLU A 137 -0.15 6.74 -5.57
N GLU A 138 1.01 6.09 -5.60
CA GLU A 138 1.87 5.96 -4.42
C GLU A 138 2.40 7.31 -3.94
N VAL A 139 2.82 8.21 -4.84
CA VAL A 139 3.27 9.56 -4.46
C VAL A 139 2.13 10.36 -3.83
N LYS A 140 0.91 10.29 -4.38
CA LYS A 140 -0.28 10.92 -3.80
C LYS A 140 -0.59 10.39 -2.40
N LEU A 141 -0.54 9.08 -2.21
CA LEU A 141 -0.82 8.46 -0.91
C LEU A 141 0.26 8.82 0.13
N ILE A 142 1.54 8.77 -0.23
CA ILE A 142 2.65 9.19 0.63
C ILE A 142 2.50 10.65 1.04
N LYS A 143 2.09 11.52 0.11
CA LYS A 143 1.81 12.94 0.41
C LYS A 143 0.65 13.07 1.38
N ARG A 144 -0.47 12.39 1.14
CA ARG A 144 -1.66 12.40 2.00
C ARG A 144 -1.34 11.93 3.42
N LEU A 145 -0.62 10.83 3.56
CA LEU A 145 -0.17 10.32 4.87
C LEU A 145 0.78 11.31 5.58
N GLY A 146 1.67 11.97 4.84
CA GLY A 146 2.54 13.01 5.37
C GLY A 146 1.78 14.24 5.90
N ASP A 147 0.72 14.66 5.20
CA ASP A 147 -0.16 15.75 5.62
C ASP A 147 -0.93 15.38 6.89
N HIS A 148 -1.49 14.16 6.92
CA HIS A 148 -2.19 13.62 8.08
C HIS A 148 -1.31 13.60 9.32
N LEU A 149 -0.09 13.10 9.20
CA LEU A 149 0.89 13.11 10.29
C LEU A 149 1.25 14.52 10.76
N THR A 150 1.39 15.46 9.84
CA THR A 150 1.69 16.86 10.18
C THR A 150 0.55 17.47 11.01
N ASN A 151 -0.70 17.20 10.63
CA ASN A 151 -1.88 17.67 11.35
C ASN A 151 -2.04 16.98 12.71
N LEU A 152 -1.85 15.66 12.79
CA LEU A 152 -1.90 14.92 14.06
C LEU A 152 -0.85 15.44 15.06
N LYS A 153 0.37 15.72 14.60
CA LYS A 153 1.43 16.34 15.41
C LYS A 153 1.04 17.74 15.88
N ARG A 154 0.44 18.55 15.00
CA ARG A 154 -0.02 19.92 15.34
C ARG A 154 -1.16 19.91 16.38
N LEU A 155 -2.05 18.91 16.30
CA LEU A 155 -3.14 18.70 17.26
C LEU A 155 -2.69 18.06 18.58
N LYS A 156 -1.41 17.68 18.69
CA LYS A 156 -0.86 16.94 19.83
C LYS A 156 -1.67 15.68 20.15
N ALA A 157 -2.10 14.98 19.11
CA ALA A 157 -2.91 13.77 19.17
C ALA A 157 -2.41 12.74 20.19
N ALA A 158 -1.09 12.52 20.25
CA ALA A 158 -0.47 11.56 21.16
C ALA A 158 -0.47 12.00 22.64
N GLU A 159 -0.60 13.31 22.92
CA GLU A 159 -0.60 13.88 24.28
C GLU A 159 -2.02 14.18 24.77
N VAL A 160 -2.92 14.52 23.84
CA VAL A 160 -4.27 15.01 24.11
C VAL A 160 -5.25 14.18 23.27
N GLY A 161 -6.00 13.28 23.91
CA GLY A 161 -6.96 12.41 23.22
C GLY A 161 -8.03 13.15 22.38
N MET A 162 -8.30 14.42 22.69
CA MET A 162 -9.18 15.28 21.87
C MET A 162 -8.62 15.53 20.46
N GLY A 163 -7.30 15.56 20.28
CA GLY A 163 -6.67 15.80 18.98
C GLY A 163 -6.97 14.70 17.97
N GLU A 164 -6.92 13.44 18.40
CA GLU A 164 -7.26 12.29 17.54
C GLU A 164 -8.74 12.25 17.21
N TYR A 165 -9.59 12.53 18.18
CA TYR A 165 -11.03 12.60 17.97
C TYR A 165 -11.41 13.69 16.96
N LEU A 166 -10.84 14.90 17.08
CA LEU A 166 -11.09 15.99 16.13
C LEU A 166 -10.57 15.65 14.72
N PHE A 167 -9.41 15.00 14.64
CA PHE A 167 -8.84 14.57 13.36
C PHE A 167 -9.72 13.51 12.67
N ASP A 168 -10.19 12.50 13.42
CA ASP A 168 -11.18 11.53 12.95
C ASP A 168 -12.40 12.27 12.37
N LYS A 169 -12.96 13.22 13.12
CA LYS A 169 -14.20 13.92 12.78
C LYS A 169 -14.09 15.02 11.73
N LEU A 170 -12.94 15.60 11.46
CA LEU A 170 -12.83 16.77 10.60
C LEU A 170 -11.90 16.58 9.40
N THR A 171 -11.02 15.58 9.41
CA THR A 171 -10.03 15.38 8.33
C THR A 171 -10.27 14.10 7.55
N LEU A 172 -10.62 13.01 8.22
CA LEU A 172 -10.88 11.73 7.53
C LEU A 172 -12.27 11.65 6.86
N ASP A 173 -13.08 12.71 6.93
CA ASP A 173 -14.39 12.82 6.26
C ASP A 173 -14.29 13.15 4.76
N GLU A 174 -13.22 13.84 4.34
CA GLU A 174 -13.09 14.40 2.98
C GLU A 174 -12.78 13.36 1.89
N ALA A 175 -12.91 12.06 2.18
CA ALA A 175 -12.67 11.01 1.18
C ALA A 175 -13.88 10.73 0.25
N ASP A 176 -15.07 11.25 0.58
CA ASP A 176 -16.33 10.99 -0.14
C ASP A 176 -16.93 12.22 -0.86
N SER A 177 -16.13 13.25 -1.17
CA SER A 177 -16.59 14.44 -1.91
C SER A 177 -15.70 14.78 -3.11
#